data_AF-A0A6L3X469-F1
#
_entry.id   AF-A0A6L3X469-F1
#
_cell.length_a   1.000
_cell.length_b   1.000
_cell.length_c   1.000
_cell.angle_alpha   90.00
_cell.angle_beta   90.00
_cell.angle_gamma   90.00
#
_symmetry.space_group_name_H-M   'P 1'
#
loop_
_entity.id
_entity.type
_entity.pdbx_description
1 polymer ?
#
loop_
_entity_poly.entity_id
_entity_poly.type
_entity_poly.pdbx_seq_one_letter_code
_entity_poly.pdbx_strand_id
1 'polypeptide(L)'
;AGAARAHGRIQILNQESSKESTGHGSPLPQLVHGGPGRAGGGEELGGLRAVKHYLQRTAIQGSPSMLAAIGKQWVRGAEVQEDRVHPFRKYFEELQPGDSLLTPRRTLTEADIVNFACLSGDHFYAHMDKIGAAESIFGERVVHGYFLISAAAGLFVDAGVGPVIANYGM
;
A
#
# COMPACT_ATOMS: atom_id res chain seq x y z
N ALA A 1 4.14 1.03 35.63
CA ALA A 1 5.18 0.77 34.61
C ALA A 1 5.56 -0.72 34.42
N GLY A 2 4.77 -1.71 34.89
CA GLY A 2 5.16 -3.13 34.85
C GLY A 2 4.16 -4.12 34.22
N ALA A 3 2.99 -3.66 33.78
CA ALA A 3 1.95 -4.56 33.28
C ALA A 3 2.28 -5.11 31.88
N ALA A 4 2.72 -4.26 30.94
CA ALA A 4 2.97 -4.66 29.56
C ALA A 4 4.00 -5.79 29.40
N ARG A 5 5.04 -5.84 30.25
CA ARG A 5 6.07 -6.90 30.19
C ARG A 5 5.58 -8.28 30.64
N ALA A 6 4.40 -8.38 31.24
CA ALA A 6 3.92 -9.59 31.92
C ALA A 6 2.58 -10.12 31.38
N HIS A 7 1.90 -9.40 30.49
CA HIS A 7 0.57 -9.77 29.99
C HIS A 7 0.56 -9.74 28.47
N GLY A 8 0.08 -10.80 27.80
CA GLY A 8 -0.08 -10.79 26.34
C GLY A 8 -1.38 -10.12 25.85
N ARG A 9 -2.33 -9.86 26.76
CA ARG A 9 -3.52 -9.04 26.47
C ARG A 9 -4.04 -8.37 27.74
N ILE A 10 -4.40 -7.10 27.65
CA ILE A 10 -5.00 -6.32 28.74
C ILE A 10 -6.28 -5.67 28.20
N GLN A 11 -7.37 -5.78 28.94
CA GLN A 11 -8.59 -5.05 28.67
C GLN A 11 -8.68 -3.85 29.62
N ILE A 12 -8.81 -2.65 29.08
CA ILE A 12 -9.11 -1.44 29.86
C ILE A 12 -10.61 -1.22 29.77
N LEU A 13 -11.33 -1.56 30.84
CA LEU A 13 -12.78 -1.48 30.88
C LEU A 13 -13.23 -0.16 31.52
N ASN A 14 -14.11 0.56 30.82
CA ASN A 14 -14.83 1.74 31.30
C ASN A 14 -16.25 1.76 30.69
N GLN A 15 -17.02 2.81 30.97
CA GLN A 15 -18.40 2.94 30.50
C GLN A 15 -18.54 2.95 28.96
N GLU A 16 -17.54 3.45 28.24
CA GLU A 16 -17.56 3.48 26.77
C GLU A 16 -17.25 2.09 26.22
N SER A 17 -16.19 1.44 26.72
CA SER A 17 -15.77 0.11 26.29
C SER A 17 -16.81 -0.97 26.61
N SER A 18 -17.56 -0.85 27.72
CA SER A 18 -18.48 -1.91 28.15
C SER A 18 -19.69 -2.13 27.26
N LYS A 19 -20.05 -1.19 26.38
CA LYS A 19 -21.30 -1.24 25.60
C LYS A 19 -21.36 -2.41 24.62
N GLU A 20 -20.26 -2.70 23.94
CA GLU A 20 -20.17 -3.73 22.89
C GLU A 20 -18.92 -4.62 23.07
N SER A 21 -18.37 -4.62 24.28
CA SER A 21 -17.21 -5.45 24.62
C SER A 21 -17.58 -6.94 24.59
N THR A 22 -16.71 -7.75 24.00
CA THR A 22 -16.79 -9.21 24.06
C THR A 22 -16.39 -9.78 25.43
N GLY A 23 -16.02 -8.91 26.38
CA GLY A 23 -15.58 -9.29 27.73
C GLY A 23 -14.14 -9.82 27.80
N HIS A 24 -13.77 -10.29 28.99
CA HIS A 24 -12.42 -10.81 29.24
C HIS A 24 -12.24 -12.25 28.77
N GLY A 25 -13.26 -13.10 28.94
CA GLY A 25 -13.20 -14.55 28.72
C GLY A 25 -13.37 -15.02 27.27
N SER A 26 -13.43 -14.11 26.30
CA SER A 26 -13.55 -14.42 24.87
C SER A 26 -12.31 -13.93 24.11
N PRO A 27 -11.25 -14.75 23.99
CA PRO A 27 -10.08 -14.42 23.19
C PRO A 27 -10.46 -14.27 21.71
N LEU A 28 -10.19 -13.10 21.12
CA LEU A 28 -10.54 -12.83 19.72
C LEU A 28 -9.50 -13.41 18.76
N PRO A 29 -9.92 -13.98 17.62
CA PRO A 29 -9.01 -14.65 16.68
C PRO A 29 -7.93 -13.73 16.09
N GLN A 30 -8.19 -12.42 15.99
CA GLN A 30 -7.25 -11.41 15.51
C GLN A 30 -6.36 -10.79 16.60
N LEU A 31 -6.61 -11.09 17.88
CA LEU A 31 -5.78 -10.62 19.00
C LEU A 31 -4.84 -11.74 19.44
N VAL A 32 -3.63 -11.37 19.86
CA VAL A 32 -2.68 -12.33 20.41
C VAL A 32 -3.26 -12.94 21.69
N HIS A 33 -3.24 -14.27 21.76
CA HIS A 33 -3.56 -15.05 22.94
C HIS A 33 -2.29 -15.77 23.40
N GLY A 34 -1.66 -15.23 24.43
CA GLY A 34 -0.40 -15.74 24.94
C GLY A 34 0.12 -14.87 26.07
N GLY A 35 1.35 -15.13 26.52
CA GLY A 35 2.00 -14.31 27.52
C GLY A 35 3.32 -14.89 28.01
N PRO A 36 4.24 -14.06 28.50
CA PRO A 36 5.56 -14.50 28.94
C PRO A 36 5.51 -15.28 30.28
N GLY A 37 6.58 -16.02 30.58
CA GLY A 37 6.78 -16.66 31.88
C GLY A 37 5.75 -17.75 32.18
N ARG A 38 5.00 -17.61 33.30
CA ARG A 38 4.02 -18.62 33.75
C ARG A 38 2.89 -18.85 32.75
N ALA A 39 2.62 -17.89 31.86
CA ALA A 39 1.61 -18.03 30.81
C ALA A 39 2.07 -18.89 29.61
N GLY A 40 3.31 -19.38 29.60
CA GLY A 40 3.82 -20.36 28.63
C GLY A 40 4.84 -19.80 27.63
N GLY A 41 4.96 -18.48 27.49
CA GLY A 41 5.93 -17.82 26.61
C GLY A 41 5.56 -17.83 25.12
N GLY A 42 4.70 -18.74 24.69
CA GLY A 42 4.18 -18.81 23.33
C GLY A 42 3.06 -17.80 23.05
N GLU A 43 2.71 -17.70 21.77
CA GLU A 43 1.59 -16.92 21.26
C GLU A 43 0.73 -17.82 20.37
N GLU A 44 -0.59 -17.68 20.50
CA GLU A 44 -1.61 -18.28 19.65
C GLU A 44 -2.57 -17.18 19.16
N LEU A 45 -3.45 -17.51 18.20
CA LEU A 45 -4.32 -16.54 17.53
C LEU A 45 -3.50 -15.36 16.95
N GLY A 46 -3.97 -14.12 17.05
CA GLY A 46 -3.25 -12.95 16.51
C GLY A 46 -3.34 -12.82 14.98
N GLY A 47 -4.38 -13.37 14.37
CA GLY A 47 -4.66 -13.30 12.93
C GLY A 47 -3.57 -13.99 12.11
N LEU A 48 -2.97 -13.28 11.16
CA LEU A 48 -1.90 -13.82 10.31
C LEU A 48 -0.57 -14.07 11.05
N ARG A 49 -0.48 -13.79 12.37
CA ARG A 49 0.69 -14.19 13.18
C ARG A 49 0.65 -15.70 13.48
N ALA A 50 -0.50 -16.22 13.91
CA ALA A 50 -0.68 -17.65 14.20
C ALA A 50 -0.23 -18.54 13.04
N VAL A 51 -0.65 -18.23 11.82
CA VAL A 51 -0.33 -19.06 10.65
C VAL A 51 1.18 -19.14 10.39
N LYS A 52 1.97 -18.13 10.80
CA LYS A 52 3.42 -18.11 10.61
C LYS A 52 4.16 -19.09 11.52
N HIS A 53 3.57 -19.57 12.61
CA HIS A 53 4.16 -20.64 13.43
C HIS A 53 4.15 -22.00 12.71
N TYR A 54 3.25 -22.17 11.72
CA TYR A 54 3.11 -23.39 10.93
C TYR A 54 3.76 -23.29 9.55
N LEU A 55 4.45 -22.18 9.26
CA LEU A 55 5.18 -21.97 8.02
C LEU A 55 6.68 -21.85 8.31
N GLN A 56 7.52 -22.40 7.43
CA GLN A 56 8.95 -22.17 7.49
C GLN A 56 9.29 -20.87 6.76
N ARG A 57 9.83 -19.88 7.48
CA ARG A 57 10.37 -18.67 6.86
C ARG A 57 11.74 -18.98 6.27
N THR A 58 11.92 -18.66 4.99
CA THR A 58 13.18 -18.83 4.27
C THR A 58 13.54 -17.53 3.57
N ALA A 59 14.77 -17.06 3.76
CA ALA A 59 15.31 -15.93 2.99
C ALA A 59 15.87 -16.46 1.66
N ILE A 60 15.17 -16.17 0.56
CA ILE A 60 15.58 -16.59 -0.80
C ILE A 60 16.32 -15.43 -1.46
N GLN A 61 17.51 -15.69 -1.97
CA GLN A 61 18.32 -14.72 -2.71
C GLN A 61 18.43 -15.14 -4.18
N GLY A 62 18.55 -14.17 -5.08
CA GLY A 62 18.64 -14.40 -6.52
C GLY A 62 18.49 -13.11 -7.31
N SER A 63 18.52 -13.22 -8.64
CA SER A 63 18.17 -12.09 -9.50
C SER A 63 16.69 -11.72 -9.33
N PRO A 64 16.29 -10.46 -9.57
CA PRO A 64 14.90 -10.04 -9.46
C PRO A 64 13.93 -10.90 -10.29
N SER A 65 14.29 -11.26 -11.53
CA SER A 65 13.46 -12.12 -12.39
C SER A 65 13.26 -13.51 -11.79
N MET A 66 14.29 -14.09 -11.18
CA MET A 66 14.17 -15.40 -10.53
C MET A 66 13.31 -15.30 -9.26
N LEU A 67 13.47 -14.24 -8.47
CA LEU A 67 12.65 -14.00 -7.29
C LEU A 67 11.17 -13.77 -7.67
N ALA A 68 10.91 -13.09 -8.79
CA ALA A 68 9.55 -12.90 -9.30
C ALA A 68 8.90 -14.23 -9.73
N ALA A 69 9.66 -15.09 -10.42
CA ALA A 69 9.20 -16.42 -10.82
C ALA A 69 8.92 -17.34 -9.62
N ILE A 70 9.79 -17.31 -8.60
CA ILE A 70 9.60 -18.08 -7.35
C ILE A 70 8.38 -17.57 -6.58
N GLY A 71 8.24 -16.25 -6.43
CA GLY A 71 7.17 -15.62 -5.66
C GLY A 71 5.82 -15.55 -6.37
N LYS A 72 5.78 -15.80 -7.69
CA LYS A 72 4.62 -15.56 -8.57
C LYS A 72 4.04 -14.16 -8.41
N GLN A 73 4.92 -13.18 -8.19
CA GLN A 73 4.62 -11.77 -8.00
C GLN A 73 5.75 -10.98 -8.64
N TRP A 74 5.45 -9.91 -9.36
CA TRP A 74 6.52 -9.11 -9.98
C TRP A 74 7.41 -8.46 -8.90
N VAL A 75 8.70 -8.42 -9.16
CA VAL A 75 9.73 -7.85 -8.28
C VAL A 75 10.44 -6.73 -9.02
N ARG A 76 10.76 -5.63 -8.32
CA ARG A 76 11.48 -4.50 -8.92
C ARG A 76 12.80 -4.97 -9.57
N GLY A 77 12.94 -4.67 -10.86
CA GLY A 77 14.11 -5.05 -11.67
C GLY A 77 13.98 -6.42 -12.35
N ALA A 78 12.84 -7.11 -12.19
CA ALA A 78 12.52 -8.29 -12.98
C ALA A 78 12.20 -7.90 -14.44
N GLU A 79 12.43 -8.83 -15.35
CA GLU A 79 11.99 -8.72 -16.73
C GLU A 79 10.47 -8.53 -16.81
N VAL A 80 10.04 -7.80 -17.84
CA VAL A 80 8.64 -7.49 -18.11
C VAL A 80 8.18 -8.17 -19.39
N GLN A 81 6.88 -8.40 -19.48
CA GLN A 81 6.21 -8.89 -20.69
C GLN A 81 5.36 -7.76 -21.25
N GLU A 82 5.82 -7.19 -22.36
CA GLU A 82 5.05 -6.22 -23.13
C GLU A 82 4.47 -6.94 -24.34
N ASP A 83 3.14 -6.95 -24.43
CA ASP A 83 2.44 -7.37 -25.63
C ASP A 83 1.70 -6.19 -26.26
N ARG A 84 1.00 -6.44 -27.37
CA ARG A 84 0.28 -5.38 -28.09
C ARG A 84 -1.04 -4.99 -27.41
N VAL A 85 -1.46 -5.71 -26.37
CA VAL A 85 -2.78 -5.55 -25.74
C VAL A 85 -2.61 -4.86 -24.39
N HIS A 86 -3.31 -3.75 -24.20
CA HIS A 86 -3.29 -3.04 -22.91
C HIS A 86 -3.71 -4.00 -21.77
N PRO A 87 -2.95 -4.14 -20.66
CA PRO A 87 -3.26 -5.10 -19.60
C PRO A 87 -4.67 -4.99 -19.01
N PHE A 88 -5.23 -3.78 -18.91
CA PHE A 88 -6.64 -3.59 -18.46
C PHE A 88 -7.71 -4.19 -19.40
N ARG A 89 -7.32 -4.66 -20.60
CA ARG A 89 -8.20 -5.37 -21.53
C ARG A 89 -8.13 -6.88 -21.38
N LYS A 90 -7.14 -7.41 -20.66
CA LYS A 90 -7.00 -8.85 -20.40
C LYS A 90 -7.98 -9.28 -19.33
N TYR A 91 -8.54 -10.47 -19.48
CA TYR A 91 -9.32 -11.10 -18.41
C TYR A 91 -8.39 -11.61 -17.30
N PHE A 92 -8.95 -11.88 -16.13
CA PHE A 92 -8.17 -12.31 -14.96
C PHE A 92 -7.35 -13.58 -15.23
N GLU A 93 -7.90 -14.50 -16.02
CA GLU A 93 -7.28 -15.78 -16.38
C GLU A 93 -6.09 -15.62 -17.33
N GLU A 94 -5.99 -14.50 -18.03
CA GLU A 94 -4.95 -14.20 -19.01
C GLU A 94 -3.80 -13.38 -18.42
N LEU A 95 -4.09 -12.62 -17.35
CA LEU A 95 -3.10 -11.77 -16.69
C LEU A 95 -2.00 -12.59 -16.05
N GLN A 96 -0.76 -12.16 -16.27
CA GLN A 96 0.43 -12.74 -15.64
C GLN A 96 1.20 -11.68 -14.84
N PRO A 97 1.78 -12.03 -13.68
CA PRO A 97 2.72 -11.15 -12.99
C PRO A 97 3.90 -10.81 -13.91
N GLY A 98 4.04 -9.51 -14.20
CA GLY A 98 5.05 -9.00 -15.14
C GLY A 98 4.49 -8.50 -16.47
N ASP A 99 3.19 -8.70 -16.74
CA ASP A 99 2.48 -7.97 -17.79
C ASP A 99 2.65 -6.46 -17.57
N SER A 100 3.23 -5.79 -18.56
CA SER A 100 3.65 -4.40 -18.46
C SER A 100 3.05 -3.54 -19.54
N LEU A 101 2.82 -2.28 -19.20
CA LEU A 101 2.43 -1.23 -20.12
C LEU A 101 3.44 -0.09 -20.01
N LEU A 102 4.19 0.14 -21.08
CA LEU A 102 4.96 1.36 -21.23
C LEU A 102 4.04 2.47 -21.77
N THR A 103 3.69 3.41 -20.92
CA THR A 103 2.80 4.52 -21.28
C THR A 103 3.48 5.56 -22.17
N PRO A 104 2.71 6.35 -22.94
CA PRO A 104 3.25 7.56 -23.55
C PRO A 104 3.64 8.59 -22.47
N ARG A 105 4.46 9.57 -22.86
CA ARG A 105 4.89 10.63 -21.96
C ARG A 105 3.89 11.77 -21.94
N ARG A 106 3.74 12.40 -20.77
CA ARG A 106 3.10 13.72 -20.63
C ARG A 106 4.12 14.68 -20.02
N THR A 107 4.49 15.71 -20.76
CA THR A 107 5.31 16.79 -20.22
C THR A 107 4.45 17.65 -19.31
N LEU A 108 4.91 17.85 -18.07
CA LEU A 108 4.20 18.68 -17.10
C LEU A 108 4.71 20.11 -17.18
N THR A 109 3.79 21.05 -17.08
CA THR A 109 4.04 22.49 -17.24
C THR A 109 3.51 23.25 -16.04
N GLU A 110 3.87 24.53 -15.93
CA GLU A 110 3.28 25.42 -14.91
C GLU A 110 1.75 25.45 -14.97
N ALA A 111 1.16 25.35 -16.16
CA ALA A 111 -0.29 25.32 -16.34
C ALA A 111 -0.94 24.11 -15.65
N ASP A 112 -0.27 22.97 -15.64
CA ASP A 112 -0.75 21.78 -14.92
C ASP A 112 -0.75 22.00 -13.41
N ILE A 113 0.29 22.64 -12.88
CA ILE A 113 0.40 23.00 -11.45
C ILE A 113 -0.74 23.94 -11.06
N VAL A 114 -0.94 25.01 -11.84
CA VAL A 114 -2.00 26.00 -11.60
C VAL A 114 -3.38 25.36 -11.66
N ASN A 115 -3.68 24.62 -12.72
CA ASN A 115 -4.99 24.00 -12.90
C ASN A 115 -5.29 22.98 -11.80
N PHE A 116 -4.31 22.17 -11.41
CA PHE A 116 -4.51 21.21 -10.33
C PHE A 116 -4.68 21.89 -8.97
N ALA A 117 -3.90 22.93 -8.67
CA ALA A 117 -4.09 23.72 -7.44
C ALA A 117 -5.50 24.32 -7.38
N CYS A 118 -5.97 24.91 -8.48
CA CYS A 118 -7.31 25.49 -8.56
C CYS A 118 -8.42 24.45 -8.41
N LEU A 119 -8.28 23.28 -9.05
CA LEU A 119 -9.29 22.22 -9.01
C LEU A 119 -9.34 21.53 -7.63
N SER A 120 -8.17 21.22 -7.06
CA SER A 120 -8.06 20.50 -5.78
C SER A 120 -8.22 21.41 -4.57
N GLY A 121 -7.97 22.71 -4.73
CA GLY A 121 -7.85 23.68 -3.64
C GLY A 121 -6.49 23.68 -2.95
N ASP A 122 -5.53 22.85 -3.40
CA ASP A 122 -4.18 22.80 -2.83
C ASP A 122 -3.29 23.91 -3.38
N HIS A 123 -3.33 25.06 -2.70
CA HIS A 123 -2.48 26.21 -2.97
C HIS A 123 -1.20 26.25 -2.12
N PHE A 124 -0.63 25.10 -1.76
CA PHE A 124 0.60 25.02 -0.98
C PHE A 124 1.77 25.80 -1.62
N TYR A 125 2.57 26.47 -0.79
CA TYR A 125 3.58 27.43 -1.23
C TYR A 125 4.63 26.79 -2.16
N ALA A 126 4.99 25.52 -1.95
CA ALA A 126 5.96 24.83 -2.80
C ALA A 126 5.46 24.58 -4.23
N HIS A 127 4.17 24.79 -4.51
CA HIS A 127 3.56 24.64 -5.82
C HIS A 127 3.15 25.99 -6.41
N MET A 128 2.71 26.94 -5.59
CA MET A 128 2.10 28.20 -6.04
C MET A 128 2.95 29.45 -5.81
N ASP A 129 3.76 29.49 -4.76
CA ASP A 129 4.54 30.69 -4.42
C ASP A 129 5.96 30.60 -4.97
N LYS A 130 6.32 31.56 -5.84
CA LYS A 130 7.66 31.62 -6.42
C LYS A 130 8.73 31.96 -5.37
N ILE A 131 8.40 32.84 -4.43
CA ILE A 131 9.35 33.34 -3.43
C ILE A 131 9.52 32.27 -2.35
N GLY A 132 8.42 31.79 -1.77
CA GLY A 132 8.46 30.73 -0.77
C GLY A 132 9.10 29.43 -1.28
N ALA A 133 8.87 29.04 -2.53
CA ALA A 133 9.48 27.83 -3.08
C ALA A 133 11.01 27.95 -3.29
N ALA A 134 11.53 29.16 -3.54
CA ALA A 134 12.97 29.39 -3.73
C ALA A 134 13.79 29.15 -2.46
N GLU A 135 13.18 29.32 -1.29
CA GLU A 135 13.80 29.03 0.02
C GLU A 135 13.61 27.56 0.45
N SER A 136 12.80 26.81 -0.28
CA SER A 136 12.57 25.40 0.01
C SER A 136 13.73 24.53 -0.46
N ILE A 137 13.74 23.26 -0.03
CA ILE A 137 14.69 22.24 -0.50
C ILE A 137 14.66 22.03 -2.03
N PHE A 138 13.57 22.42 -2.70
CA PHE A 138 13.40 22.23 -4.14
C PHE A 138 13.99 23.38 -4.97
N GLY A 139 14.24 24.55 -4.37
CA GLY A 139 14.77 25.73 -5.06
C GLY A 139 13.82 26.42 -6.06
N GLU A 140 12.72 25.78 -6.44
CA GLU A 140 11.66 26.34 -7.27
C GLU A 140 10.32 25.62 -7.02
N ARG A 141 9.25 26.10 -7.68
CA ARG A 141 7.94 25.46 -7.58
C ARG A 141 7.94 24.12 -8.30
N VAL A 142 7.40 23.10 -7.64
CA VAL A 142 7.30 21.74 -8.18
C VAL A 142 5.85 21.36 -8.39
N VAL A 143 5.61 20.30 -9.16
CA VAL A 143 4.28 19.74 -9.38
C VAL A 143 3.76 19.05 -8.10
N HIS A 144 2.45 19.09 -7.85
CA HIS A 144 1.81 18.37 -6.75
C HIS A 144 2.01 16.85 -6.88
N GLY A 145 2.38 16.19 -5.77
CA GLY A 145 2.48 14.74 -5.74
C GLY A 145 1.16 14.04 -6.11
N TYR A 146 0.03 14.57 -5.63
CA TYR A 146 -1.29 14.06 -6.01
C TYR A 146 -1.62 14.27 -7.49
N PHE A 147 -1.12 15.33 -8.12
CA PHE A 147 -1.30 15.49 -9.56
C PHE A 147 -0.47 14.47 -10.34
N LEU A 148 0.74 14.12 -9.90
CA LEU A 148 1.52 13.05 -10.53
C LEU A 148 0.74 11.73 -10.52
N ILE A 149 0.10 11.43 -9.39
CA ILE A 149 -0.80 10.28 -9.24
C ILE A 149 -1.97 10.34 -10.22
N SER A 150 -2.69 11.48 -10.26
CA SER A 150 -3.84 11.65 -11.16
C SER A 150 -3.45 11.58 -12.64
N ALA A 151 -2.33 12.21 -13.01
CA ALA A 151 -1.81 12.21 -14.36
C ALA A 151 -1.33 10.81 -14.78
N ALA A 152 -0.70 10.06 -13.88
CA ALA A 152 -0.31 8.67 -14.13
C ALA A 152 -1.53 7.79 -14.41
N ALA A 153 -2.57 7.87 -13.58
CA ALA A 153 -3.83 7.16 -13.84
C ALA A 153 -4.42 7.54 -15.21
N GLY A 154 -4.39 8.82 -15.58
CA GLY A 154 -4.80 9.28 -16.91
C GLY A 154 -3.95 8.73 -18.08
N LEU A 155 -2.77 8.15 -17.81
CA LEU A 155 -1.90 7.54 -18.82
C LEU A 155 -2.05 6.02 -18.94
N PHE A 156 -2.30 5.30 -17.83
CA PHE A 156 -2.35 3.83 -17.84
C PHE A 156 -3.77 3.24 -17.72
N VAL A 157 -4.79 4.04 -17.40
CA VAL A 157 -6.16 3.53 -17.32
C VAL A 157 -6.76 3.51 -18.72
N ASP A 158 -7.25 2.35 -19.14
CA ASP A 158 -8.02 2.23 -20.38
C ASP A 158 -9.41 2.89 -20.22
N ALA A 159 -9.81 3.70 -21.19
CA ALA A 159 -11.07 4.43 -21.17
C ALA A 159 -12.27 3.57 -21.61
N GLY A 160 -12.02 2.44 -22.28
CA GLY A 160 -13.06 1.53 -22.74
C GLY A 160 -13.67 0.69 -21.61
N VAL A 161 -14.90 0.20 -21.83
CA VAL A 161 -15.46 -0.86 -20.98
C VAL A 161 -14.64 -2.13 -21.18
N GLY A 162 -14.21 -2.74 -20.09
CA GLY A 162 -13.36 -3.93 -20.10
C GLY A 162 -13.46 -4.74 -18.81
N PRO A 163 -12.58 -5.75 -18.62
CA PRO A 163 -12.59 -6.64 -17.46
C PRO A 163 -12.33 -5.96 -16.12
N VAL A 164 -11.69 -4.78 -16.11
CA VAL A 164 -11.46 -4.01 -14.88
C VAL A 164 -12.77 -3.38 -14.40
N ILE A 165 -13.24 -3.84 -13.24
CA ILE A 165 -14.54 -3.42 -12.66
C ILE A 165 -14.42 -2.09 -11.90
N ALA A 166 -13.42 -1.98 -11.02
CA ALA A 166 -13.22 -0.81 -10.18
C ALA A 166 -11.76 -0.70 -9.74
N ASN A 167 -11.21 0.52 -9.81
CA ASN A 167 -9.93 0.87 -9.21
C ASN A 167 -10.19 1.50 -7.84
N TYR A 168 -10.24 0.68 -6.78
CA TYR A 168 -10.66 1.09 -5.43
C TYR A 168 -9.53 1.63 -4.54
N GLY A 169 -8.37 1.92 -5.14
CA GLY A 169 -7.27 2.58 -4.45
C GLY A 169 -5.92 2.32 -5.10
N MET A 170 -5.00 3.25 -4.87
CA MET A 170 -3.56 3.00 -4.87
C MET A 170 -3.07 2.92 -3.43
#